data_AF-A0A1V4EQ13-F1
#
_entry.id   AF-A0A1V4EQ13-F1
#
_cell.length_a   1.000
_cell.length_b   1.000
_cell.length_c   1.000
_cell.angle_alpha   90.00
_cell.angle_beta   90.00
_cell.angle_gamma   90.00
#
_symmetry.space_group_name_H-M   'P 1'
#
loop_
_entity.id
_entity.type
_entity.pdbx_description
1 polymer ?
#
loop_
_entity_poly.entity_id
_entity_poly.type
_entity_poly.pdbx_seq_one_letter_code
_entity_poly.pdbx_strand_id
1 'polypeptide(L)' 'MWCWELYIGAYLDNDGQVELVAPYGVDDLVNLIVRPTPFFISGNKQKIYDDRVATKDWCEKWQRLRIIHP' A
#
# COMPACT_ATOMS: atom_id res chain seq x y z
N MET A 1 -2.03 13.73 -7.29
CA MET A 1 -1.07 12.92 -8.09
C MET A 1 -0.87 11.61 -7.35
N TRP A 2 -1.70 10.63 -7.70
CA TRP A 2 -2.05 9.48 -6.87
C TRP A 2 -1.09 8.31 -7.11
N CYS A 3 -0.58 7.68 -6.05
CA CYS A 3 0.18 6.41 -6.14
C CYS A 3 -0.84 5.27 -6.23
N TRP A 4 -1.01 4.68 -7.42
CA TRP A 4 -2.17 3.87 -7.80
C TRP A 4 -2.07 2.36 -7.52
N GLU A 5 -1.15 1.89 -6.68
CA GLU A 5 -0.79 0.45 -6.72
C GLU A 5 -0.89 -0.31 -5.39
N LEU A 6 -1.49 0.29 -4.36
CA LEU A 6 -1.99 -0.43 -3.17
C LEU A 6 -3.47 -0.09 -3.01
N TYR A 7 -4.33 -0.67 -3.84
CA TYR A 7 -5.77 -0.45 -3.74
C TYR A 7 -6.36 -1.48 -2.79
N ILE A 8 -6.65 -1.05 -1.56
CA ILE A 8 -7.63 -1.70 -0.71
C ILE A 8 -8.78 -0.72 -0.54
N GLY A 9 -9.99 -1.16 -0.88
CA GLY A 9 -11.20 -0.36 -0.77
C GLY A 9 -12.21 -1.12 0.09
N ALA A 10 -12.94 -0.41 0.93
CA ALA A 10 -14.09 -0.95 1.62
C ALA A 10 -15.28 -0.02 1.41
N TYR A 11 -16.46 -0.58 1.17
CA TYR A 11 -17.69 0.17 1.05
C TYR A 11 -18.84 -0.60 1.70
N LEU A 12 -19.92 0.11 2.04
CA LEU A 12 -21.15 -0.52 2.52
C LEU A 12 -22.07 -0.78 1.34
N ASP A 13 -22.64 -1.97 1.27
CA ASP A 13 -23.71 -2.27 0.33
C ASP A 13 -25.06 -1.72 0.81
N ASN A 14 -26.11 -1.95 0.02
CA ASN A 14 -27.46 -1.48 0.34
C ASN A 14 -28.08 -2.20 1.55
N ASP A 15 -27.55 -3.37 1.93
CA ASP A 15 -27.99 -4.18 3.07
C ASP A 15 -27.14 -3.90 4.32
N GLY A 16 -26.25 -2.91 4.25
CA GLY A 16 -25.36 -2.51 5.34
C GLY A 16 -24.19 -3.47 5.60
N GLN A 17 -23.91 -4.39 4.67
CA GLN A 17 -22.75 -5.28 4.75
C GLN A 17 -21.51 -4.56 4.23
N VAL A 18 -20.36 -4.87 4.83
CA VAL A 18 -19.07 -4.32 4.42
C VAL A 18 -18.51 -5.21 3.31
N GLU A 19 -18.36 -4.62 2.13
CA GLU A 19 -17.70 -5.22 0.98
C GLU A 19 -16.26 -4.73 0.87
N LEU A 20 -15.35 -5.65 0.59
CA LEU A 20 -13.91 -5.40 0.54
C LEU A 20 -13.35 -5.69 -0.86
N VAL A 21 -12.65 -4.70 -1.41
CA VAL A 21 -11.93 -4.81 -2.67
C VAL A 21 -10.43 -4.85 -2.37
N ALA A 22 -9.80 -6.01 -2.54
CA ALA A 22 -8.38 -6.23 -2.29
C ALA A 22 -7.77 -7.14 -3.39
N PRO A 23 -7.50 -6.63 -4.60
CA PRO A 23 -7.02 -7.43 -5.75
C PRO A 23 -5.68 -8.13 -5.49
N TYR A 24 -4.85 -7.61 -4.59
CA TYR A 24 -3.58 -8.22 -4.17
C TYR A 24 -3.67 -8.97 -2.84
N GLY A 25 -4.90 -9.17 -2.34
CA GLY A 25 -5.15 -9.67 -1.00
C GLY A 25 -4.95 -8.61 0.09
N VAL A 26 -5.16 -9.03 1.33
CA VAL A 26 -5.11 -8.17 2.52
C VAL A 26 -3.83 -8.34 3.35
N ASP A 27 -2.98 -9.31 2.98
CA ASP A 27 -1.87 -9.77 3.79
C ASP A 27 -0.89 -8.64 4.12
N ASP A 28 -0.51 -7.84 3.10
CA ASP A 28 0.37 -6.69 3.27
C ASP A 28 -0.21 -5.65 4.25
N LEU A 29 -1.53 -5.42 4.20
CA LEU A 29 -2.19 -4.48 5.11
C LEU A 29 -2.19 -5.01 6.54
N VAL A 30 -2.61 -6.26 6.73
CA VAL A 30 -2.73 -6.89 8.05
C VAL A 30 -1.37 -7.03 8.72
N ASN A 31 -0.32 -7.33 7.95
CA ASN A 31 1.05 -7.46 8.43
C ASN A 31 1.81 -6.12 8.47
N LEU A 32 1.17 -5.00 8.13
CA LEU A 32 1.76 -3.65 8.08
C LEU A 32 3.03 -3.60 7.20
N ILE A 33 2.96 -4.20 6.02
CA ILE A 33 4.04 -4.25 5.04
C ILE A 33 3.76 -3.23 3.94
N VAL A 34 4.75 -2.36 3.70
CA VAL A 34 4.79 -1.48 2.53
C VAL A 34 5.84 -2.05 1.59
N ARG A 35 5.41 -2.48 0.40
CA ARG A 35 6.32 -2.98 -0.64
C ARG A 35 6.02 -2.32 -1.98
N PRO A 36 7.03 -2.14 -2.84
CA PRO A 36 6.79 -1.73 -4.21
C PRO A 36 6.04 -2.83 -4.96
N THR A 37 5.16 -2.42 -5.85
CA THR A 37 4.44 -3.31 -6.75
C THR A 37 5.33 -3.78 -7.91
N PRO A 38 4.99 -4.90 -8.57
CA PRO A 38 5.78 -5.43 -9.69
C PRO A 38 6.02 -4.42 -10.82
N PHE A 39 5.09 -3.50 -11.05
CA PHE A 39 5.25 -2.43 -12.04
C PHE A 39 6.32 -1.39 -11.63
N PHE A 40 6.42 -1.05 -10.34
CA PHE A 40 7.47 -0.18 -9.84
C PHE A 40 8.86 -0.83 -9.94
N ILE A 41 8.93 -2.14 -9.68
CA ILE A 41 10.15 -2.93 -9.78
C ILE A 41 10.62 -3.01 -11.24
N SER A 42 9.74 -3.44 -12.15
CA SER A 42 10.07 -3.60 -13.58
C SER A 42 10.36 -2.28 -14.30
N GLY A 43 9.76 -1.17 -13.87
CA GLY A 43 9.98 0.15 -14.45
C GLY A 43 11.22 0.90 -13.95
N ASN A 44 12.05 0.29 -13.10
CA ASN A 44 13.18 0.94 -12.41
C ASN A 44 12.78 2.25 -11.70
N LYS A 45 11.58 2.29 -11.12
CA LYS A 45 10.99 3.48 -10.47
C LYS A 45 11.28 3.53 -8.97
N GLN A 46 12.36 2.88 -8.53
CA GLN A 46 12.75 2.73 -7.12
C GLN A 46 12.85 4.10 -6.44
N LYS A 47 13.52 5.05 -7.08
CA LYS A 47 13.66 6.41 -6.54
C LYS A 47 12.31 7.08 -6.24
N ILE A 48 11.31 6.92 -7.12
CA ILE A 48 9.98 7.51 -6.93
C ILE A 48 9.28 6.88 -5.72
N TYR A 49 9.46 5.58 -5.52
CA TYR A 49 8.94 4.86 -4.35
C TYR A 49 9.60 5.36 -3.07
N ASP A 50 10.94 5.40 -3.02
CA ASP A 50 11.69 5.83 -1.83
C ASP A 50 11.37 7.28 -1.46
N ASP A 51 11.33 8.19 -2.44
CA ASP A 51 10.96 9.59 -2.22
C ASP A 51 9.55 9.71 -1.60
N ARG A 52 8.60 8.87 -2.02
CA ARG A 52 7.22 8.86 -1.50
C ARG A 52 7.14 8.32 -0.08
N VAL A 53 7.84 7.22 0.18
CA VAL A 53 7.91 6.62 1.51
C VAL A 53 8.50 7.64 2.49
N ALA A 54 9.59 8.30 2.12
CA ALA A 54 10.23 9.34 2.93
C ALA A 54 9.31 10.55 3.18
N THR A 55 8.56 11.00 2.16
CA THR A 55 7.64 12.14 2.28
C THR A 55 6.47 11.86 3.23
N LYS A 56 6.04 10.59 3.32
CA LYS A 56 4.85 10.20 4.08
C LYS A 56 5.11 9.94 5.56
N ASP A 57 6.38 9.75 5.92
CA ASP A 57 6.88 9.49 7.28
C ASP A 57 6.02 8.50 8.07
N TRP A 58 5.70 7.37 7.44
CA TRP A 58 4.82 6.39 8.05
C TRP A 58 5.45 5.66 9.23
N CYS A 59 6.78 5.56 9.27
CA CYS A 59 7.50 4.91 10.36
C CYS A 59 7.31 5.62 11.70
N GLU A 60 7.16 6.95 11.71
CA GLU A 60 6.90 7.71 12.94
C GLU A 60 5.52 7.36 13.53
N LYS A 61 4.50 7.25 12.68
CA LYS A 61 3.11 6.98 13.09
C LYS A 61 2.83 5.51 13.35
N TRP A 62 3.49 4.63 12.61
CA TRP A 62 3.23 3.19 12.62
C TRP A 62 4.53 2.45 12.94
N GLN A 63 4.83 2.33 14.24
CA GLN A 63 6.08 1.75 14.74
C GLN A 63 6.30 0.29 14.32
N ARG A 64 5.24 -0.44 13.94
CA ARG A 64 5.30 -1.83 13.48
C ARG A 64 5.35 -1.97 11.96
N LEU A 65 5.34 -0.86 11.23
CA LEU A 65 5.37 -0.85 9.79
C LEU A 65 6.72 -1.35 9.26
N ARG A 66 6.67 -2.25 8.29
CA ARG A 66 7.84 -2.78 7.60
C ARG A 66 7.86 -2.26 6.18
N ILE A 67 8.89 -1.51 5.83
CA ILE A 67 9.10 -1.06 4.46
C ILE A 67 10.07 -2.03 3.80
N ILE A 68 9.64 -2.60 2.68
CA ILE A 68 10.46 -3.43 1.81
C ILE A 68 11.01 -2.53 0.71
N HIS A 69 12.33 -2.52 0.56
CA HIS A 69 13.00 -1.92 -0.58
C HIS A 69 13.33 -3.02 -1.61
N PRO A 70 13.20 -2.73 -2.91
CA PRO A 70 13.48 -3.68 -3.98
C PRO A 70 14.98 -3.92 -4.21
#